data_AF-A0A521HYW6-F1
#
_entry.id   AF-A0A521HYW6-F1
#
_cell.length_a   1.000
_cell.length_b   1.000
_cell.length_c   1.000
_cell.angle_alpha   90.00
_cell.angle_beta   90.00
_cell.angle_gamma   90.00
#
_symmetry.space_group_name_H-M   'P 1'
#
loop_
_entity.id
_entity.type
_entity.pdbx_description
1 polymer ?
#
loop_
_entity_poly.entity_id
_entity_poly.type
_entity_poly.pdbx_seq_one_letter_code
_entity_poly.pdbx_strand_id
1 'polypeptide(L)'
;MTQFKESELKKLLHFVGYGNRNAPFWFVGMEERGSKKRLRRRLKFRRFEDLKRAHKILGIKDYHWTKSKLQPTWKRMCWLMLALNHQNFDDNQLVLDYQAERLGRKKDETFLLELMPLPAKNLKSWDLHELFKSRSEYKRKVRPKRIKLLNRLLRKHQPEKVVICYGRWWGRHKEIFENADFHSTGKFAVAKTEYGLIILCDHLTMIGTEKLMEMQEIIEANKG
;
A
#
# COMPACT_ATOMS: atom_id res chain seq x y z
N MET A 1 -8.77 28.83 -0.99
CA MET A 1 -8.71 27.69 -1.94
C MET A 1 -10.14 27.34 -2.31
N THR A 2 -10.48 27.14 -3.58
CA THR A 2 -11.85 26.76 -3.99
C THR A 2 -12.24 25.43 -3.35
N GLN A 3 -13.47 25.36 -2.82
CA GLN A 3 -14.04 24.15 -2.24
C GLN A 3 -14.09 23.01 -3.26
N PHE A 4 -13.88 21.77 -2.83
CA PHE A 4 -14.04 20.59 -3.70
C PHE A 4 -15.52 20.35 -3.98
N LYS A 5 -15.87 20.10 -5.24
CA LYS A 5 -17.21 19.65 -5.62
C LYS A 5 -17.45 18.22 -5.14
N GLU A 6 -18.70 17.83 -4.94
CA GLU A 6 -19.04 16.46 -4.53
C GLU A 6 -18.52 15.40 -5.51
N SER A 7 -18.60 15.68 -6.83
CA SER A 7 -18.06 14.80 -7.87
C SER A 7 -16.54 14.63 -7.78
N GLU A 8 -15.81 15.68 -7.39
CA GLU A 8 -14.37 15.63 -7.16
C GLU A 8 -14.03 14.81 -5.91
N LEU A 9 -14.77 15.00 -4.81
CA LEU A 9 -14.61 14.17 -3.61
C LEU A 9 -14.89 12.70 -3.92
N LYS A 10 -15.97 12.39 -4.65
CA LYS A 10 -16.29 11.04 -5.09
C LYS A 10 -15.14 10.44 -5.91
N LYS A 11 -14.53 11.22 -6.81
CA LYS A 11 -13.38 10.79 -7.61
C LYS A 11 -12.16 10.49 -6.74
N LEU A 12 -11.83 11.36 -5.78
CA LEU A 12 -10.71 11.15 -4.85
C LEU A 12 -10.92 9.89 -4.01
N LEU A 13 -12.12 9.66 -3.49
CA LEU A 13 -12.44 8.47 -2.69
C LEU A 13 -12.53 7.19 -3.52
N HIS A 14 -12.73 7.30 -4.83
CA HIS A 14 -12.75 6.17 -5.76
C HIS A 14 -11.35 5.67 -6.12
N PHE A 15 -10.30 6.44 -5.87
CA PHE A 15 -8.92 5.99 -6.05
C PHE A 15 -8.64 4.75 -5.19
N VAL A 16 -8.03 3.73 -5.78
CA VAL A 16 -7.78 2.45 -5.12
C VAL A 16 -6.34 2.35 -4.65
N GLY A 17 -5.39 2.56 -5.56
CA GLY A 17 -3.96 2.42 -5.30
C GLY A 17 -3.13 2.40 -6.59
N TYR A 18 -1.89 1.96 -6.46
CA TYR A 18 -0.87 2.01 -7.51
C TYR A 18 -0.42 0.61 -7.96
N GLY A 19 -0.15 0.45 -9.25
CA GLY A 19 0.42 -0.78 -9.81
C GLY A 19 -0.60 -1.72 -10.43
N ASN A 20 -0.26 -3.00 -10.45
CA ASN A 20 -1.03 -4.03 -11.12
C ASN A 20 -2.04 -4.67 -10.15
N ARG A 21 -3.34 -4.43 -10.32
CA ARG A 21 -4.37 -5.04 -9.47
C ARG A 21 -4.45 -6.57 -9.54
N ASN A 22 -3.78 -7.19 -10.52
CA ASN A 22 -3.66 -8.65 -10.66
C ASN A 22 -2.31 -9.17 -10.16
N ALA A 23 -1.48 -8.31 -9.58
CA ALA A 23 -0.18 -8.68 -9.05
C ALA A 23 -0.28 -9.79 -7.98
N PRO A 24 0.73 -10.67 -7.89
CA PRO A 24 0.83 -11.65 -6.81
C PRO A 24 1.11 -10.98 -5.46
N PHE A 25 1.81 -9.84 -5.41
CA PHE A 25 2.17 -9.17 -4.16
C PHE A 25 1.39 -7.88 -3.94
N TRP A 26 0.64 -7.82 -2.84
CA TRP A 26 -0.13 -6.65 -2.45
C TRP A 26 0.43 -6.08 -1.16
N PHE A 27 0.77 -4.79 -1.17
CA PHE A 27 1.20 -4.06 0.01
C PHE A 27 0.08 -3.10 0.43
N VAL A 28 -0.45 -3.28 1.64
CA VAL A 28 -1.59 -2.51 2.15
C VAL A 28 -1.17 -1.70 3.37
N GLY A 29 -0.98 -0.40 3.18
CA GLY A 29 -0.77 0.54 4.27
C GLY A 29 -2.08 1.04 4.88
N MET A 30 -1.95 1.81 5.97
CA MET A 30 -3.10 2.47 6.60
C MET A 30 -3.58 3.73 5.85
N GLU A 31 -2.64 4.56 5.42
CA GLU A 31 -2.87 5.85 4.77
C GLU A 31 -1.55 6.39 4.20
N GLU A 32 -1.57 6.97 3.00
CA GLU A 32 -0.38 7.56 2.38
C GLU A 32 0.07 8.82 3.13
N ARG A 33 1.37 8.96 3.41
CA ARG A 33 1.92 10.22 3.89
C ARG A 33 1.91 11.26 2.77
N GLY A 34 1.18 12.35 2.97
CA GLY A 34 1.09 13.41 1.95
C GLY A 34 0.53 14.72 2.49
N SER A 35 0.12 15.60 1.60
CA SER A 35 -0.48 16.88 2.00
C SER A 35 -1.68 17.22 1.13
N LYS A 36 -2.62 17.98 1.70
CA LYS A 36 -3.78 18.50 0.97
C LYS A 36 -3.41 19.28 -0.30
N LYS A 37 -2.23 19.91 -0.33
CA LYS A 37 -1.74 20.73 -1.47
C LYS A 37 -1.72 19.96 -2.80
N ARG A 38 -1.60 18.63 -2.75
CA ARG A 38 -1.54 17.79 -3.95
C ARG A 38 -2.86 17.09 -4.29
N LEU A 39 -3.91 17.23 -3.48
CA LEU A 39 -5.19 16.53 -3.69
C LEU A 39 -5.82 16.85 -5.04
N ARG A 40 -5.84 18.13 -5.45
CA ARG A 40 -6.38 18.51 -6.76
C ARG A 40 -5.66 17.83 -7.92
N ARG A 41 -4.34 17.64 -7.82
CA ARG A 41 -3.58 16.92 -8.85
C ARG A 41 -4.02 15.45 -8.94
N ARG A 42 -4.44 14.84 -7.83
CA ARG A 42 -4.99 13.47 -7.80
C ARG A 42 -6.32 13.33 -8.53
N LEU A 43 -7.04 14.41 -8.82
CA LEU A 43 -8.22 14.35 -9.69
C LEU A 43 -7.88 13.90 -11.12
N LYS A 44 -6.59 13.91 -11.51
CA LYS A 44 -6.11 13.37 -12.79
C LYS A 44 -5.78 11.88 -12.72
N PHE A 45 -5.80 11.27 -11.53
CA PHE A 45 -5.50 9.85 -11.38
C PHE A 45 -6.60 8.98 -11.98
N ARG A 46 -6.18 7.84 -12.51
CA ARG A 46 -7.06 6.70 -12.75
C ARG A 46 -7.41 6.02 -11.41
N ARG A 47 -8.46 5.20 -11.42
CA ARG A 47 -8.85 4.37 -10.27
C ARG A 47 -7.69 3.51 -9.76
N PHE A 48 -7.01 2.85 -10.69
CA PHE A 48 -5.77 2.11 -10.49
C PHE A 48 -4.69 2.86 -11.27
N GLU A 49 -3.77 3.51 -10.57
CA GLU A 49 -2.77 4.36 -11.22
C GLU A 49 -1.40 3.67 -11.29
N ASP A 50 -0.58 4.11 -12.23
CA ASP A 50 0.82 3.73 -12.27
C ASP A 50 1.63 4.65 -11.34
N LEU A 51 2.45 4.11 -10.43
CA LEU A 51 3.11 4.90 -9.37
C LEU A 51 4.00 6.03 -9.92
N LYS A 52 4.87 5.73 -10.87
CA LYS A 52 5.75 6.73 -11.50
C LYS A 52 4.96 7.76 -12.30
N ARG A 53 3.87 7.38 -13.00
CA ARG A 53 2.95 8.33 -13.62
C ARG A 53 2.26 9.21 -12.58
N ALA A 54 1.81 8.64 -11.47
CA ALA A 54 1.21 9.40 -10.37
C ALA A 54 2.21 10.44 -9.83
N HIS A 55 3.46 10.06 -9.62
CA HIS A 55 4.53 10.98 -9.21
C HIS A 55 4.78 12.09 -10.25
N LYS A 56 4.72 11.78 -11.55
CA LYS A 56 4.79 12.79 -12.63
C LYS A 56 3.63 13.79 -12.52
N ILE A 57 2.39 13.32 -12.33
CA ILE A 57 1.21 14.16 -12.13
C ILE A 57 1.34 15.04 -10.87
N LEU A 58 1.88 14.47 -9.78
CA LEU A 58 2.08 15.18 -8.53
C LEU A 58 3.27 16.15 -8.58
N GLY A 59 4.14 16.06 -9.59
CA GLY A 59 5.37 16.84 -9.70
C GLY A 59 6.43 16.43 -8.69
N ILE A 60 6.43 15.17 -8.26
CA ILE A 60 7.45 14.58 -7.38
C ILE A 60 8.52 14.00 -8.29
N LYS A 61 9.79 14.38 -8.10
CA LYS A 61 10.90 13.91 -8.96
C LYS A 61 11.89 12.98 -8.23
N ASP A 62 11.79 12.88 -6.91
CA ASP A 62 12.85 12.31 -6.07
C ASP A 62 12.99 10.78 -6.13
N TYR A 63 12.09 10.05 -6.80
CA TYR A 63 11.97 8.58 -6.60
C TYR A 63 12.04 7.70 -7.85
N HIS A 64 11.95 8.27 -9.06
CA HIS A 64 11.86 7.47 -10.31
C HIS A 64 12.72 7.99 -11.47
N TRP A 65 13.48 9.07 -11.30
CA TRP A 65 14.27 9.69 -12.36
C TRP A 65 15.71 9.90 -11.92
N THR A 66 16.49 10.68 -12.68
CA THR A 66 17.89 10.95 -12.35
C THR A 66 18.04 11.51 -10.92
N LYS A 67 19.05 11.02 -10.20
CA LYS A 67 19.30 11.33 -8.78
C LYS A 67 18.17 10.89 -7.84
N SER A 68 17.52 9.76 -8.15
CA SER A 68 16.50 9.17 -7.27
C SER A 68 17.08 8.81 -5.90
N LYS A 69 16.22 8.90 -4.89
CA LYS A 69 16.49 8.55 -3.51
C LYS A 69 15.64 7.35 -3.11
N LEU A 70 16.14 6.52 -2.22
CA LEU A 70 15.35 5.46 -1.62
C LEU A 70 14.27 6.07 -0.72
N GLN A 71 13.02 5.71 -0.97
CA GLN A 71 11.91 6.02 -0.08
C GLN A 71 11.93 4.95 1.03
N PRO A 72 11.95 5.30 2.33
CA PRO A 72 12.26 4.34 3.40
C PRO A 72 11.35 3.10 3.49
N THR A 73 10.05 3.27 3.25
CA THR A 73 9.07 2.17 3.23
C THR A 73 9.22 1.34 1.96
N TRP A 74 9.39 2.00 0.81
CA TRP A 74 9.54 1.33 -0.48
C TRP A 74 10.84 0.55 -0.57
N LYS A 75 11.91 1.06 0.06
CA LYS A 75 13.17 0.33 0.21
C LYS A 75 12.92 -1.07 0.77
N ARG A 76 12.11 -1.18 1.83
CA ARG A 76 11.78 -2.45 2.49
C ARG A 76 10.92 -3.36 1.62
N MET A 77 9.97 -2.79 0.86
CA MET A 77 9.19 -3.54 -0.14
C MET A 77 10.07 -4.09 -1.26
N CYS A 78 10.92 -3.24 -1.85
CA CYS A 78 11.82 -3.61 -2.94
C CYS A 78 12.85 -4.65 -2.48
N TRP A 79 13.39 -4.48 -1.27
CA TRP A 79 14.27 -5.48 -0.63
C TRP A 79 13.58 -6.85 -0.59
N LEU A 80 12.34 -6.92 -0.09
CA LEU A 80 11.60 -8.18 0.01
C LEU A 80 11.33 -8.80 -1.36
N MET A 81 10.97 -7.96 -2.35
CA MET A 81 10.75 -8.43 -3.72
C MET A 81 12.02 -8.97 -4.37
N LEU A 82 13.18 -8.37 -4.12
CA LEU A 82 14.47 -8.88 -4.60
C LEU A 82 14.83 -10.20 -3.91
N ALA A 83 14.63 -10.29 -2.59
CA ALA A 83 14.90 -11.50 -1.82
C ALA A 83 14.06 -12.70 -2.26
N LEU A 84 12.76 -12.49 -2.46
CA LEU A 84 11.83 -13.51 -2.98
C LEU A 84 12.13 -13.98 -4.40
N ASN A 85 12.91 -13.20 -5.15
CA ASN A 85 13.40 -13.52 -6.49
C ASN A 85 14.86 -14.00 -6.47
N HIS A 86 15.41 -14.30 -5.28
CA HIS A 86 16.79 -14.74 -5.06
C HIS A 86 17.84 -13.80 -5.69
N GLN A 87 17.55 -12.50 -5.70
CA GLN A 87 18.47 -11.45 -6.17
C GLN A 87 19.20 -10.81 -4.98
N ASN A 88 20.31 -10.11 -5.25
CA ASN A 88 21.09 -9.43 -4.23
C ASN A 88 20.32 -8.22 -3.65
N PHE A 89 19.58 -8.47 -2.58
CA PHE A 89 18.73 -7.48 -1.90
C PHE A 89 19.51 -6.48 -1.04
N ASP A 90 20.79 -6.75 -0.75
CA ASP A 90 21.66 -5.86 0.03
C ASP A 90 22.32 -4.77 -0.83
N ASP A 91 22.27 -4.91 -2.16
CA ASP A 91 22.70 -3.88 -3.09
C ASP A 91 21.67 -2.75 -3.17
N ASN A 92 22.01 -1.59 -2.58
CA ASN A 92 21.15 -0.41 -2.61
C ASN A 92 20.86 0.10 -4.03
N GLN A 93 21.75 -0.13 -5.00
CA GLN A 93 21.51 0.27 -6.39
C GLN A 93 20.44 -0.62 -7.03
N LEU A 94 20.50 -1.94 -6.84
CA LEU A 94 19.43 -2.85 -7.29
C LEU A 94 18.09 -2.53 -6.63
N VAL A 95 18.08 -2.23 -5.33
CA VAL A 95 16.88 -1.80 -4.61
C VAL A 95 16.33 -0.48 -5.19
N LEU A 96 17.20 0.46 -5.54
CA LEU A 96 16.82 1.74 -6.13
C LEU A 96 16.27 1.57 -7.55
N ASP A 97 16.87 0.70 -8.35
CA ASP A 97 16.43 0.39 -9.72
C ASP A 97 15.06 -0.29 -9.70
N TYR A 98 14.86 -1.26 -8.79
CA TYR A 98 13.55 -1.86 -8.58
C TYR A 98 12.51 -0.80 -8.17
N GLN A 99 12.84 0.10 -7.23
CA GLN A 99 11.94 1.17 -6.82
C GLN A 99 11.57 2.09 -7.98
N ALA A 100 12.55 2.49 -8.79
CA ALA A 100 12.37 3.45 -9.86
C ALA A 100 11.55 2.87 -11.01
N GLU A 101 11.81 1.61 -11.39
CA GLU A 101 11.33 1.03 -12.63
C GLU A 101 10.28 -0.08 -12.49
N ARG A 102 10.15 -0.73 -11.32
CA ARG A 102 9.32 -1.93 -11.11
C ARG A 102 8.23 -1.79 -10.04
N LEU A 103 8.51 -1.11 -8.93
CA LEU A 103 7.56 -0.95 -7.83
C LEU A 103 6.31 -0.16 -8.27
N GLY A 104 5.11 -0.73 -8.06
CA GLY A 104 3.83 -0.06 -8.31
C GLY A 104 3.58 0.27 -9.79
N ARG A 105 4.16 -0.51 -10.70
CA ARG A 105 3.98 -0.39 -12.16
C ARG A 105 2.80 -1.23 -12.63
N LYS A 106 2.13 -0.80 -13.70
CA LYS A 106 0.88 -1.46 -14.18
C LYS A 106 1.03 -2.89 -14.69
N LYS A 107 2.24 -3.29 -15.11
CA LYS A 107 2.52 -4.60 -15.72
C LYS A 107 3.53 -5.41 -14.92
N ASP A 108 3.77 -5.04 -13.66
CA ASP A 108 4.76 -5.69 -12.81
C ASP A 108 4.07 -6.42 -11.65
N GLU A 109 4.86 -6.95 -10.72
CA GLU A 109 4.46 -7.93 -9.72
C GLU A 109 3.90 -7.34 -8.42
N THR A 110 3.75 -6.02 -8.32
CA THR A 110 3.31 -5.35 -7.09
C THR A 110 2.06 -4.49 -7.26
N PHE A 111 1.22 -4.51 -6.21
CA PHE A 111 0.09 -3.61 -6.04
C PHE A 111 0.16 -2.90 -4.68
N LEU A 112 0.21 -1.57 -4.71
CA LEU A 112 0.30 -0.74 -3.50
C LEU A 112 -1.04 -0.10 -3.21
N LEU A 113 -1.52 -0.29 -1.99
CA LEU A 113 -2.84 0.09 -1.54
C LEU A 113 -2.77 0.79 -0.19
N GLU A 114 -3.78 1.60 0.10
CA GLU A 114 -4.02 2.14 1.43
C GLU A 114 -5.45 1.81 1.85
N LEU A 115 -5.64 1.46 3.12
CA LEU A 115 -6.97 1.29 3.70
C LEU A 115 -7.77 2.60 3.58
N MET A 116 -7.15 3.73 3.92
CA MET A 116 -7.73 5.06 3.77
C MET A 116 -7.22 5.74 2.48
N PRO A 117 -8.12 6.20 1.58
CA PRO A 117 -7.75 6.62 0.22
C PRO A 117 -7.15 8.03 0.11
N LEU A 118 -7.41 8.90 1.08
CA LEU A 118 -6.87 10.26 1.08
C LEU A 118 -5.56 10.29 1.87
N PRO A 119 -4.53 11.01 1.41
CA PRO A 119 -3.29 11.15 2.15
C PRO A 119 -3.49 11.98 3.42
N ALA A 120 -2.66 11.75 4.42
CA ALA A 120 -2.56 12.60 5.61
C ALA A 120 -1.12 13.04 5.87
N LYS A 121 -0.95 14.24 6.42
CA LYS A 121 0.38 14.77 6.79
C LYS A 121 1.06 13.94 7.87
N ASN A 122 0.29 13.56 8.89
CA ASN A 122 0.68 12.69 9.99
C ASN A 122 -0.58 12.27 10.78
N LEU A 123 -0.38 11.44 11.81
CA LEU A 123 -1.48 10.93 12.64
C LEU A 123 -2.08 11.97 13.59
N LYS A 124 -1.36 13.06 13.92
CA LYS A 124 -1.74 14.08 14.90
C LYS A 124 -2.49 15.26 14.28
N SER A 125 -2.21 15.61 13.02
CA SER A 125 -2.84 16.73 12.32
C SER A 125 -3.97 16.29 11.39
N TRP A 126 -5.04 17.06 11.33
CA TRP A 126 -6.10 16.90 10.33
C TRP A 126 -6.05 18.08 9.35
N ASP A 127 -5.62 17.86 8.10
CA ASP A 127 -5.54 18.91 7.08
C ASP A 127 -6.67 18.81 6.03
N LEU A 128 -7.65 17.93 6.25
CA LEU A 128 -8.75 17.65 5.34
C LEU A 128 -10.10 18.21 5.84
N HIS A 129 -10.09 19.24 6.67
CA HIS A 129 -11.29 19.89 7.23
C HIS A 129 -12.29 20.35 6.15
N GLU A 130 -11.79 20.72 4.98
CA GLU A 130 -12.60 21.11 3.81
C GLU A 130 -13.40 19.95 3.20
N LEU A 131 -13.02 18.71 3.49
CA LEU A 131 -13.66 17.49 2.97
C LEU A 131 -14.46 16.75 4.05
N PHE A 132 -13.96 16.73 5.29
CA PHE A 132 -14.65 16.15 6.45
C PHE A 132 -14.34 16.97 7.69
N LYS A 133 -15.33 17.17 8.57
CA LYS A 133 -15.22 18.00 9.77
C LYS A 133 -14.12 17.50 10.70
N SER A 134 -13.93 16.17 10.80
CA SER A 134 -12.89 15.55 11.62
C SER A 134 -12.36 14.24 11.05
N ARG A 135 -11.18 13.81 11.56
CA ARG A 135 -10.59 12.50 11.25
C ARG A 135 -11.50 11.34 11.67
N SER A 136 -12.26 11.51 12.75
CA SER A 136 -13.24 10.52 13.22
C SER A 136 -14.40 10.38 12.24
N GLU A 137 -14.95 11.51 11.77
CA GLU A 137 -16.01 11.50 10.75
C GLU A 137 -15.52 10.85 9.44
N TYR A 138 -14.34 11.23 8.96
CA TYR A 138 -13.74 10.63 7.76
C TYR A 138 -13.62 9.11 7.90
N LYS A 139 -13.05 8.61 9.01
CA LYS A 139 -12.94 7.17 9.27
C LYS A 139 -14.31 6.50 9.29
N ARG A 140 -15.28 7.05 10.02
CA ARG A 140 -16.64 6.50 10.12
C ARG A 140 -17.33 6.40 8.75
N LYS A 141 -17.21 7.44 7.91
CA LYS A 141 -17.87 7.49 6.60
C LYS A 141 -17.15 6.68 5.51
N VAL A 142 -15.83 6.65 5.54
CA VAL A 142 -15.01 6.12 4.43
C VAL A 142 -14.53 4.70 4.68
N ARG A 143 -14.11 4.36 5.91
CA ARG A 143 -13.46 3.07 6.20
C ARG A 143 -14.34 1.85 5.91
N PRO A 144 -15.63 1.78 6.29
CA PRO A 144 -16.46 0.62 5.97
C PRO A 144 -16.58 0.37 4.46
N LYS A 145 -16.68 1.46 3.67
CA LYS A 145 -16.73 1.39 2.20
C LYS A 145 -15.41 0.87 1.62
N ARG A 146 -14.28 1.24 2.23
CA ARG A 146 -12.94 0.77 1.84
C ARG A 146 -12.72 -0.69 2.18
N ILE A 147 -13.10 -1.13 3.37
CA ILE A 147 -13.07 -2.55 3.77
C ILE A 147 -13.83 -3.40 2.75
N LYS A 148 -15.10 -3.07 2.47
CA LYS A 148 -15.93 -3.78 1.48
C LYS A 148 -15.35 -3.74 0.06
N LEU A 149 -14.67 -2.65 -0.31
CA LEU A 149 -13.99 -2.54 -1.60
C LEU A 149 -12.77 -3.46 -1.69
N LEU A 150 -11.90 -3.44 -0.67
CA LEU A 150 -10.69 -4.25 -0.63
C LEU A 150 -11.01 -5.75 -0.55
N ASN A 151 -11.96 -6.13 0.31
CA ASN A 151 -12.46 -7.52 0.38
C ASN A 151 -12.94 -8.03 -1.00
N ARG A 152 -13.78 -7.24 -1.69
CA ARG A 152 -14.25 -7.58 -3.04
C ARG A 152 -13.14 -7.62 -4.08
N LEU A 153 -12.11 -6.77 -3.95
CA LEU A 153 -10.95 -6.82 -4.86
C LEU A 153 -10.16 -8.12 -4.66
N LEU A 154 -10.00 -8.59 -3.42
CA LEU A 154 -9.36 -9.87 -3.12
C LEU A 154 -10.15 -11.02 -3.73
N ARG A 155 -11.47 -11.08 -3.48
CA ARG A 155 -12.35 -12.15 -4.01
C ARG A 155 -12.46 -12.19 -5.54
N LYS A 156 -12.40 -11.03 -6.21
CA LYS A 156 -12.58 -10.95 -7.67
C LYS A 156 -11.39 -11.50 -8.47
N HIS A 157 -10.24 -11.72 -7.85
CA HIS A 157 -9.00 -12.05 -8.57
C HIS A 157 -8.42 -13.34 -7.98
N GLN A 158 -8.11 -14.32 -8.82
CA GLN A 158 -7.44 -15.58 -8.47
C GLN A 158 -6.25 -15.75 -9.42
N PRO A 159 -5.04 -15.36 -9.00
CA PRO A 159 -4.11 -16.33 -8.40
C PRO A 159 -3.92 -16.13 -6.90
N GLU A 160 -3.28 -17.09 -6.24
CA GLU A 160 -2.84 -17.00 -4.84
C GLU A 160 -2.02 -15.73 -4.64
N LYS A 161 -2.51 -14.82 -3.80
CA LYS A 161 -1.83 -13.55 -3.49
C LYS A 161 -1.09 -13.64 -2.18
N VAL A 162 0.01 -12.91 -2.09
CA VAL A 162 0.62 -12.54 -0.82
C VAL A 162 0.21 -11.10 -0.51
N VAL A 163 -0.58 -10.92 0.54
CA VAL A 163 -1.07 -9.61 0.99
C VAL A 163 -0.39 -9.22 2.29
N ILE A 164 0.48 -8.23 2.22
CA ILE A 164 1.25 -7.72 3.36
C ILE A 164 0.61 -6.41 3.82
N CYS A 165 -0.08 -6.44 4.96
CA CYS A 165 -0.63 -5.23 5.57
C CYS A 165 0.27 -4.72 6.68
N TYR A 166 0.61 -3.44 6.65
CA TYR A 166 1.58 -2.86 7.57
C TYR A 166 1.11 -1.54 8.19
N GLY A 167 1.55 -1.28 9.42
CA GLY A 167 1.36 0.00 10.08
C GLY A 167 1.22 -0.11 11.59
N ARG A 168 1.27 1.02 12.29
CA ARG A 168 1.21 1.08 13.77
C ARG A 168 -0.02 0.39 14.39
N TRP A 169 -1.12 0.31 13.65
CA TRP A 169 -2.39 -0.28 14.10
C TRP A 169 -2.81 -1.39 13.15
N TRP A 170 -1.86 -2.25 12.76
CA TRP A 170 -2.06 -3.24 11.72
C TRP A 170 -3.21 -4.21 12.00
N GLY A 171 -3.56 -4.46 13.27
CA GLY A 171 -4.70 -5.30 13.65
C GLY A 171 -6.03 -4.84 13.04
N ARG A 172 -6.16 -3.54 12.71
CA ARG A 172 -7.34 -2.99 12.02
C ARG A 172 -7.50 -3.47 10.57
N HIS A 173 -6.46 -4.06 9.98
CA HIS A 173 -6.54 -4.67 8.66
C HIS A 173 -7.25 -6.03 8.71
N LYS A 174 -7.34 -6.71 9.86
CA LYS A 174 -8.10 -7.97 10.00
C LYS A 174 -9.53 -7.83 9.48
N GLU A 175 -10.15 -6.67 9.67
CA GLU A 175 -11.49 -6.37 9.18
C GLU A 175 -11.65 -6.43 7.65
N ILE A 176 -10.56 -6.42 6.88
CA ILE A 176 -10.60 -6.60 5.41
C ILE A 176 -10.89 -8.06 5.06
N PHE A 177 -10.47 -9.00 5.91
CA PHE A 177 -10.39 -10.42 5.65
C PHE A 177 -11.48 -11.15 6.46
N GLU A 178 -12.65 -11.27 5.87
CA GLU A 178 -13.78 -12.02 6.46
C GLU A 178 -13.37 -13.49 6.63
N ASN A 179 -13.63 -14.05 7.81
CA ASN A 179 -13.39 -15.47 8.15
C ASN A 179 -11.92 -15.93 8.02
N ALA A 180 -10.96 -15.01 8.00
CA ALA A 180 -9.55 -15.37 8.04
C ALA A 180 -9.14 -15.76 9.47
N ASP A 181 -8.67 -16.99 9.64
CA ASP A 181 -8.12 -17.46 10.91
C ASP A 181 -6.65 -17.06 11.03
N PHE A 182 -6.37 -16.08 11.91
CA PHE A 182 -5.05 -15.53 12.09
C PHE A 182 -4.34 -16.19 13.27
N HIS A 183 -3.20 -16.81 13.01
CA HIS A 183 -2.26 -17.24 14.03
C HIS A 183 -1.07 -16.28 14.10
N SER A 184 -0.36 -16.28 15.22
CA SER A 184 0.84 -15.47 15.41
C SER A 184 2.08 -16.28 15.06
N THR A 185 2.95 -15.72 14.22
CA THR A 185 4.28 -16.26 13.88
C THR A 185 5.30 -15.16 14.13
N GLY A 186 6.05 -15.28 15.22
CA GLY A 186 6.98 -14.23 15.66
C GLY A 186 6.28 -12.88 15.88
N LYS A 187 6.65 -11.88 15.07
CA LYS A 187 6.04 -10.53 15.11
C LYS A 187 4.91 -10.32 14.09
N PHE A 188 4.49 -11.39 13.44
CA PHE A 188 3.49 -11.38 12.38
C PHE A 188 2.20 -12.04 12.83
N ALA A 189 1.07 -11.54 12.34
CA ALA A 189 -0.15 -12.33 12.30
C ALA A 189 -0.36 -12.83 10.87
N VAL A 190 -0.51 -14.14 10.71
CA VAL A 190 -0.54 -14.83 9.43
C VAL A 190 -1.86 -15.58 9.29
N ALA A 191 -2.45 -15.54 8.10
CA ALA A 191 -3.62 -16.35 7.75
C ALA A 191 -3.49 -16.84 6.31
N LYS A 192 -3.80 -18.13 6.08
CA LYS A 192 -4.00 -18.67 4.74
C LYS A 192 -5.50 -18.67 4.44
N THR A 193 -5.86 -18.17 3.27
CA THR A 193 -7.25 -17.97 2.86
C THR A 193 -7.47 -18.50 1.44
N GLU A 194 -8.72 -18.57 0.99
CA GLU A 194 -9.08 -18.98 -0.38
C GLU A 194 -8.47 -18.08 -1.48
N TYR A 195 -8.04 -16.85 -1.15
CA TYR A 195 -7.41 -15.92 -2.10
C TYR A 195 -5.89 -15.77 -1.90
N GLY A 196 -5.30 -16.50 -0.95
CA GLY A 196 -3.86 -16.56 -0.71
C GLY A 196 -3.42 -16.30 0.73
N LEU A 197 -2.14 -15.95 0.90
CA LEU A 197 -1.45 -15.72 2.16
C LEU A 197 -1.59 -14.25 2.60
N ILE A 198 -2.01 -14.04 3.85
CA ILE A 198 -2.14 -12.73 4.46
C ILE A 198 -1.15 -12.60 5.60
N ILE A 199 -0.35 -11.53 5.59
CA ILE A 199 0.63 -11.22 6.63
C ILE A 199 0.32 -9.82 7.15
N LEU A 200 0.15 -9.69 8.46
CA LEU A 200 -0.01 -8.42 9.15
C LEU A 200 1.23 -8.15 10.00
N CYS A 201 1.75 -6.94 9.92
CA CYS A 201 2.99 -6.57 10.59
C CYS A 201 3.02 -5.09 11.00
N ASP A 202 4.00 -4.74 11.85
CA ASP A 202 4.30 -3.33 12.13
C ASP A 202 4.67 -2.57 10.85
N HIS A 203 4.76 -1.24 10.94
CA HIS A 203 5.15 -0.44 9.79
C HIS A 203 6.50 -0.92 9.23
N LEU A 204 6.63 -1.12 7.92
CA LEU A 204 7.81 -1.78 7.31
C LEU A 204 9.16 -1.12 7.68
N THR A 205 9.16 0.18 7.96
CA THR A 205 10.38 0.90 8.41
C THR A 205 10.81 0.55 9.84
N MET A 206 9.91 -0.01 10.65
CA MET A 206 10.16 -0.48 12.02
C MET A 206 10.61 -1.94 12.06
N ILE A 207 10.49 -2.65 10.94
CA ILE A 207 10.87 -4.05 10.81
C ILE A 207 12.35 -4.09 10.39
N GLY A 208 13.18 -4.75 11.20
CA GLY A 208 14.59 -4.99 10.90
C GLY A 208 14.77 -6.01 9.79
N THR A 209 15.96 -6.07 9.20
CA THR A 209 16.26 -6.99 8.08
C THR A 209 16.04 -8.45 8.45
N GLU A 210 16.45 -8.87 9.65
CA GLU A 210 16.19 -10.23 10.19
C GLU A 210 14.69 -10.60 10.15
N LYS A 211 13.82 -9.64 10.50
CA LYS A 211 12.37 -9.86 10.44
C LYS A 211 11.82 -9.82 9.01
N LEU A 212 12.47 -9.13 8.07
CA LEU A 212 12.12 -9.25 6.66
C LEU A 212 12.52 -10.62 6.08
N MET A 213 13.63 -11.20 6.53
CA MET A 213 14.01 -12.57 6.17
C MET A 213 12.99 -13.58 6.73
N GLU A 214 12.59 -13.45 8.01
CA GLU A 214 11.52 -14.29 8.58
C GLU A 214 10.21 -14.15 7.78
N MET A 215 9.86 -12.95 7.31
CA MET A 215 8.71 -12.74 6.43
C MET A 215 8.88 -13.44 5.07
N GLN A 216 10.06 -13.40 4.49
CA GLN A 216 10.37 -14.12 3.24
C GLN A 216 10.19 -15.63 3.43
N GLU A 217 10.73 -16.20 4.50
CA GLU A 217 10.61 -17.63 4.83
C GLU A 217 9.13 -18.04 5.01
N ILE A 218 8.33 -17.23 5.71
CA ILE A 218 6.89 -17.45 5.84
C ILE A 218 6.22 -17.48 4.46
N ILE A 219 6.59 -16.56 3.57
CA ILE A 219 6.03 -16.50 2.21
C ILE A 219 6.42 -17.75 1.43
N GLU A 220 7.70 -18.13 1.43
CA GLU A 220 8.22 -19.28 0.69
C GLU A 220 7.64 -20.61 1.19
N ALA A 221 7.50 -20.80 2.50
CA ALA A 221 6.87 -21.98 3.10
C ALA A 221 5.38 -22.12 2.74
N ASN A 222 4.75 -21.04 2.27
CA ASN A 222 3.34 -21.01 1.89
C ASN A 222 3.13 -20.92 0.37
N LYS A 223 4.20 -20.90 -0.44
CA LYS A 223 4.09 -21.08 -1.89
C LYS A 223 3.73 -22.55 -2.16
N GLY A 224 2.52 -22.80 -2.66
CA GLY A 224 2.03 -24.11 -3.11
C GLY A 224 1.79 -24.09 -4.61
#